data_AF-A0A2T6N7Z3-F1
#
_entry.id   AF-A0A2T6N7Z3-F1
#
_cell.length_a   1.000
_cell.length_b   1.000
_cell.length_c   1.000
_cell.angle_alpha   90.00
_cell.angle_beta   90.00
_cell.angle_gamma   90.00
#
_symmetry.space_group_name_H-M   'P 1'
#
loop_
_entity.id
_entity.type
_entity.pdbx_description
1 polymer ?
#
loop_
_entity_poly.entity_id
_entity_poly.type
_entity_poly.pdbx_seq_one_letter_code
_entity_poly.pdbx_strand_id
1 'polypeptide(L)' 'MKLDRNADGFISAEESIVSEALYKNWSTVDANNDGRIDTAEFSAFEIKSENSGK' A
#
# COMPACT_ATOMS: atom_id res chain seq x y z
N MET A 1 -7.84 -9.14 9.52
CA MET A 1 -8.76 -8.31 8.71
C MET A 1 -8.11 -8.14 7.36
N LYS A 2 -8.78 -8.51 6.27
CA LYS A 2 -8.27 -8.31 4.91
C LYS A 2 -8.37 -6.82 4.61
N LEU A 3 -7.26 -6.18 4.22
CA LEU A 3 -7.25 -4.75 3.87
C LEU A 3 -8.13 -4.51 2.65
N ASP A 4 -8.00 -5.37 1.64
CA ASP A 4 -8.84 -5.43 0.45
C ASP A 4 -10.23 -5.97 0.82
N ARG A 5 -11.18 -5.07 1.06
CA ARG A 5 -12.56 -5.35 1.46
C ARG A 5 -13.45 -5.62 0.27
N ASN A 6 -13.25 -4.90 -0.82
CA ASN A 6 -14.06 -5.01 -2.03
C ASN A 6 -13.60 -6.13 -2.98
N ALA A 7 -12.45 -6.77 -2.71
CA ALA A 7 -11.81 -7.81 -3.51
C ALA A 7 -11.51 -7.35 -4.94
N ASP A 8 -11.23 -6.05 -5.15
CA ASP A 8 -10.91 -5.52 -6.48
C ASP A 8 -9.42 -5.69 -6.85
N GLY A 9 -8.57 -6.10 -5.90
CA GLY A 9 -7.14 -6.30 -6.10
C GLY A 9 -6.30 -5.05 -5.80
N PHE A 10 -6.93 -4.00 -5.28
CA PHE A 10 -6.30 -2.74 -4.91
C PHE A 10 -6.67 -2.40 -3.46
N ILE A 11 -5.82 -1.61 -2.79
CA ILE A 11 -6.19 -1.03 -1.50
C ILE A 11 -6.48 0.44 -1.70
N SER A 12 -7.74 0.85 -1.59
CA SER A 12 -8.12 2.25 -1.68
C SER A 12 -7.82 2.99 -0.36
N ALA A 13 -7.79 4.33 -0.38
CA ALA A 13 -7.59 5.14 0.83
C ALA A 13 -8.65 4.83 1.93
N GLU A 14 -9.88 4.52 1.52
CA GLU A 14 -10.98 4.10 2.41
C GLU A 14 -10.77 2.72 3.04
N GLU A 15 -9.90 1.90 2.44
CA GLU A 15 -9.54 0.58 2.95
C GLU A 15 -8.26 0.65 3.78
N SER A 16 -7.37 1.60 3.49
CA SER A 16 -6.16 1.82 4.28
C SER A 16 -6.43 2.46 5.63
N ILE A 17 -7.48 3.29 5.77
CA ILE A 17 -7.92 3.79 7.09
C ILE A 17 -8.29 2.67 8.08
N VAL A 18 -8.56 1.47 7.59
CA VAL A 18 -8.82 0.29 8.44
C VAL A 18 -7.52 -0.24 9.09
N SER A 19 -6.35 0.18 8.57
CA SER A 19 -5.03 -0.20 9.05
C SER A 19 -4.17 1.03 9.30
N GLU A 20 -4.00 1.39 10.57
CA GLU A 20 -3.20 2.55 10.95
C GLU A 20 -1.75 2.47 10.46
N ALA A 21 -1.18 1.27 10.41
CA ALA A 21 0.18 1.05 9.89
C ALA A 21 0.26 1.33 8.37
N LEU A 22 -0.76 0.93 7.61
CA LEU A 22 -0.80 1.22 6.18
C LEU A 22 -1.06 2.71 5.94
N TYR A 23 -2.04 3.29 6.65
CA TYR A 23 -2.36 4.71 6.52
C TYR A 23 -1.15 5.62 6.80
N LYS A 24 -0.35 5.30 7.84
CA LYS A 24 0.88 6.03 8.15
C LYS A 24 1.94 5.94 7.04
N ASN A 25 1.98 4.83 6.32
CA ASN A 25 2.91 4.61 5.21
C ASN A 25 2.26 4.84 3.84
N TRP A 26 1.03 5.36 3.81
CA TRP A 26 0.24 5.47 2.58
C TRP A 26 1.00 6.21 1.50
N SER A 27 1.47 7.42 1.80
CA SER A 27 2.25 8.25 0.87
C SER A 27 3.59 7.64 0.44
N THR A 28 4.07 6.61 1.14
CA THR A 28 5.29 5.88 0.78
C THR A 28 4.98 4.73 -0.18
N VAL A 29 3.80 4.11 -0.05
CA VAL A 29 3.37 2.98 -0.88
C VAL A 29 2.69 3.46 -2.15
N ASP A 30 1.77 4.42 -2.03
CA ASP A 30 1.09 5.14 -3.13
C ASP A 30 2.09 6.09 -3.80
N ALA A 31 2.94 5.50 -4.63
CA ALA A 31 4.05 6.18 -5.29
C ALA A 31 3.54 7.05 -6.45
N ASN A 32 2.47 6.63 -7.10
CA ASN A 32 1.83 7.37 -8.19
C ASN A 32 0.84 8.44 -7.69
N ASN A 33 0.48 8.42 -6.39
CA ASN A 33 -0.46 9.34 -5.73
C ASN A 33 -1.84 9.34 -6.40
N ASP A 34 -2.31 8.17 -6.85
CA ASP A 34 -3.62 8.00 -7.47
C ASP A 34 -4.75 7.73 -6.46
N GLY A 35 -4.40 7.57 -5.18
CA GLY A 35 -5.36 7.32 -4.11
C GLY A 35 -5.73 5.84 -3.93
N ARG A 36 -4.99 4.94 -4.56
CA ARG A 36 -5.08 3.48 -4.41
C ARG A 36 -3.66 2.91 -4.34
N ILE A 37 -3.54 1.71 -3.79
CA ILE A 37 -2.31 0.93 -3.82
C ILE A 37 -2.58 -0.28 -4.68
N ASP A 38 -1.91 -0.37 -5.81
CA ASP A 38 -1.96 -1.54 -6.65
C ASP A 38 -0.88 -2.58 -6.30
N THR A 39 -0.99 -3.78 -6.88
CA THR A 39 -0.04 -4.86 -6.59
C THR A 39 1.39 -4.50 -6.98
N ALA A 40 1.60 -3.68 -8.02
CA ALA A 40 2.92 -3.21 -8.43
C ALA A 40 3.50 -2.23 -7.41
N GLU A 41 2.70 -1.30 -6.89
CA GLU A 41 3.13 -0.40 -5.81
C GLU A 41 3.44 -1.14 -4.51
N PHE A 42 2.63 -2.13 -4.15
CA PHE A 42 2.89 -2.98 -2.99
C PHE A 42 4.19 -3.78 -3.16
N SER A 43 4.40 -4.36 -4.34
CA SER A 43 5.63 -5.08 -4.69
C SER A 43 6.85 -4.15 -4.67
N ALA A 44 6.70 -2.92 -5.17
CA ALA A 44 7.76 -1.92 -5.16
C ALA A 44 8.12 -1.51 -3.73
N PHE A 45 7.13 -1.37 -2.84
CA PHE A 45 7.35 -1.08 -1.43
C PHE A 45 8.12 -2.21 -0.72
N GLU A 46 7.75 -3.48 -0.93
CA GLU A 46 8.49 -4.63 -0.37
C GLU A 46 9.94 -4.68 -0.89
N ILE A 47 10.17 -4.47 -2.19
CA ILE A 47 11.51 -4.42 -2.78
C ILE A 47 12.33 -3.25 -2.21
N LYS A 48 11.72 -2.09 -2.00
CA LYS A 48 12.40 -0.91 -1.45
C LYS A 48 12.81 -1.10 0.02
N SER A 49 12.03 -1.89 0.78
CA SER A 49 12.39 -2.30 2.13
C SER A 49 13.58 -3.27 2.15
N GLU A 50 13.76 -4.09 1.12
CA GLU A 50 14.86 -5.06 1.01
C GLU A 50 16.18 -4.40 0.51
N ASN A 51 16.12 -3.29 -0.23
CA ASN A 51 17.28 -2.71 -0.89
C ASN A 51 17.99 -1.56 -0.13
N SER A 52 17.65 -1.31 1.14
CA SER A 52 18.33 -0.32 2.00
C SER A 52 19.30 -0.96 3.02
N GLY A 53 19.59 -2.25 2.89
CA GLY A 53 20.50 -3.00 3.76
C GLY A 53 21.64 -3.64 2.97
N LYS A 54 22.52 -2.85 2.35
CA LYS A 54 23.87 -3.30 1.99
C LYS A 54 24.86 -2.14 1.91
#